data_AF-A0A4Y2B719-F1
#
_entry.id   AF-A0A4Y2B719-F1
#
_cell.length_a   1.000
_cell.length_b   1.000
_cell.length_c   1.000
_cell.angle_alpha   90.00
_cell.angle_beta   90.00
_cell.angle_gamma   90.00
#
_symmetry.space_group_name_H-M   'P 1'
#
loop_
_entity.id
_entity.type
_entity.pdbx_description
1 polymer ?
#
loop_
_entity_poly.entity_id
_entity_poly.type
_entity_poly.pdbx_seq_one_letter_code
_entity_poly.pdbx_strand_id
1 'polypeptide(L)'
;MEATPRKIKKLIDKLAIKNPDEISREDYEKIMLHVINDIDSDDQMEQSFKLFNTDGSGTISIGELKRIASTLELDLTNEEIQEMIYVADTDKDGIVTKEDFIDTARKIF
;
A
#
# COMPACT_ATOMS: atom_id res chain seq x y z
N MET A 1 -3.23 4.36 -7.59
CA MET A 1 -2.34 3.23 -7.32
C MET A 1 -2.19 2.40 -8.58
N GLU A 2 -1.02 2.43 -9.22
CA GLU A 2 -0.77 1.61 -10.41
C GLU A 2 -0.14 0.27 -10.01
N ALA A 3 -0.80 -0.82 -10.40
CA ALA A 3 -0.14 -2.12 -10.39
C ALA A 3 1.05 -2.05 -11.36
N THR A 4 2.27 -2.21 -10.82
CA THR A 4 3.47 -2.07 -11.65
C THR A 4 3.46 -3.09 -12.80
N PRO A 5 3.92 -2.72 -14.01
CA PRO A 5 3.93 -3.63 -15.17
C PRO A 5 4.64 -4.97 -14.90
N ARG A 6 5.63 -4.95 -14.00
CA ARG A 6 6.37 -6.15 -13.58
C ARG A 6 5.53 -7.10 -12.72
N LYS A 7 4.65 -6.59 -11.86
CA LYS A 7 3.71 -7.42 -11.07
C LYS A 7 2.63 -8.01 -11.97
N ILE A 8 2.05 -7.21 -12.86
CA ILE A 8 1.00 -7.67 -13.79
C ILE A 8 1.55 -8.79 -14.69
N LYS A 9 2.75 -8.63 -15.26
CA LYS A 9 3.38 -9.67 -16.09
C LYS A 9 3.59 -10.98 -15.33
N LYS A 10 4.07 -10.92 -14.09
CA LYS A 10 4.20 -12.12 -13.24
C LYS A 10 2.86 -12.81 -12.98
N LEU A 11 1.79 -12.05 -12.81
CA LEU A 11 0.44 -12.60 -12.59
C LEU A 11 -0.10 -13.28 -13.85
N ILE A 12 0.09 -12.67 -15.01
CA ILE A 12 -0.27 -13.25 -16.32
C ILE A 12 0.44 -14.59 -16.53
N ASP A 13 1.75 -14.63 -16.27
CA ASP A 13 2.55 -15.85 -16.37
C ASP A 13 2.09 -16.92 -15.35
N LYS A 14 1.83 -16.50 -14.09
CA LYS A 14 1.39 -17.39 -13.00
C LYS A 14 0.00 -17.99 -13.25
N LEU A 15 -0.90 -17.21 -13.83
CA LEU A 15 -2.28 -17.63 -14.12
C LEU A 15 -2.39 -18.34 -15.48
N ALA A 16 -1.27 -18.53 -16.20
CA ALA A 16 -1.20 -19.16 -17.52
C ALA A 16 -2.18 -18.53 -18.53
N ILE A 17 -2.30 -17.20 -18.50
CA ILE A 17 -3.21 -16.46 -19.37
C ILE A 17 -2.66 -16.50 -20.79
N LYS A 18 -3.45 -17.07 -21.70
CA LYS A 18 -3.00 -17.40 -23.06
C LYS A 18 -2.81 -16.19 -23.97
N ASN A 19 -3.61 -15.14 -23.75
CA ASN A 19 -3.50 -13.91 -24.51
C ASN A 19 -3.51 -12.70 -23.55
N PRO A 20 -2.37 -12.06 -23.28
CA PRO A 20 -2.31 -10.89 -22.40
C PRO A 20 -2.95 -9.64 -23.02
N ASP A 21 -3.06 -9.58 -24.35
CA ASP A 21 -3.70 -8.48 -25.08
C ASP A 21 -5.23 -8.61 -25.14
N GLU A 22 -5.76 -9.78 -24.78
CA GLU A 22 -7.20 -10.08 -24.74
C GLU A 22 -7.54 -11.00 -23.56
N ILE A 23 -7.84 -10.37 -22.42
CA ILE A 23 -8.20 -11.08 -21.18
C ILE A 23 -9.70 -11.41 -21.15
N SER A 24 -10.02 -12.67 -20.90
CA SER A 24 -11.40 -13.10 -20.67
C SER A 24 -11.92 -12.55 -19.34
N ARG A 25 -13.25 -12.47 -19.16
CA ARG A 25 -13.85 -12.06 -17.88
C ARG A 25 -13.40 -12.95 -16.72
N GLU A 26 -13.31 -14.27 -16.94
CA GLU A 26 -12.85 -15.21 -15.91
C GLU A 26 -11.39 -14.96 -15.51
N ASP A 27 -10.54 -14.63 -16.48
CA ASP A 27 -9.14 -14.33 -16.20
C ASP A 27 -8.95 -12.95 -15.56
N TYR A 28 -9.80 -11.97 -15.92
CA TYR A 28 -9.88 -10.70 -15.21
C TYR A 28 -10.26 -10.89 -13.75
N GLU A 29 -11.28 -11.70 -13.46
CA GLU A 29 -11.71 -12.00 -12.08
C GLU A 29 -10.59 -12.67 -11.29
N LYS A 30 -9.84 -13.61 -11.89
CA LYS A 30 -8.66 -14.24 -11.26
C LYS A 30 -7.54 -13.23 -11.02
N ILE A 31 -7.23 -12.37 -11.98
CA ILE A 31 -6.22 -11.31 -11.82
C ILE A 31 -6.64 -10.39 -10.67
N MET A 32 -7.88 -9.91 -10.67
CA MET A 32 -8.37 -9.00 -9.63
C MET A 32 -8.35 -9.67 -8.25
N LEU A 33 -8.77 -10.93 -8.14
CA LEU A 33 -8.65 -11.71 -6.90
C LEU A 33 -7.19 -11.79 -6.43
N HIS A 34 -6.24 -12.03 -7.35
CA HIS A 34 -4.82 -12.11 -7.01
C HIS A 34 -4.23 -10.76 -6.64
N VAL A 35 -4.61 -9.68 -7.33
CA VAL A 35 -4.17 -8.31 -7.05
C VAL A 35 -4.69 -7.86 -5.67
N ILE A 36 -5.95 -8.11 -5.35
CA ILE A 36 -6.54 -7.78 -4.04
C ILE A 36 -5.82 -8.57 -2.92
N ASN A 37 -5.60 -9.87 -3.10
CA ASN A 37 -4.88 -10.68 -2.11
C ASN A 37 -3.39 -10.30 -1.98
N ASP A 38 -2.75 -9.87 -3.08
CA ASP A 38 -1.34 -9.42 -3.04
C ASP A 38 -1.23 -8.06 -2.35
N ILE A 39 -2.23 -7.18 -2.50
CA ILE A 39 -2.35 -5.90 -1.79
C ILE A 39 -2.55 -6.13 -0.28
N ASP A 40 -3.31 -7.14 0.12
CA ASP A 40 -3.54 -7.48 1.54
C ASP A 40 -2.46 -8.42 2.15
N SER A 41 -1.44 -8.80 1.37
CA SER A 41 -0.39 -9.67 1.89
C SER A 41 0.48 -8.95 2.93
N ASP A 42 0.68 -9.61 4.08
CA ASP A 42 1.52 -9.09 5.18
C ASP A 42 2.93 -8.68 4.71
N ASP A 43 3.47 -9.37 3.71
CA ASP A 43 4.78 -9.07 3.10
C ASP A 43 4.81 -7.73 2.34
N GLN A 44 3.72 -7.37 1.65
CA GLN A 44 3.63 -6.09 0.95
C GLN A 44 3.36 -4.95 1.91
N MET A 45 2.56 -5.20 2.94
CA MET A 45 2.34 -4.26 4.04
C MET A 45 3.65 -3.96 4.78
N GLU A 46 4.44 -5.00 5.06
CA GLU A 46 5.78 -4.89 5.65
C GLU A 46 6.75 -4.09 4.76
N GLN A 47 6.76 -4.35 3.46
CA GLN A 47 7.61 -3.61 2.51
C GLN A 47 7.21 -2.14 2.41
N SER A 48 5.91 -1.88 2.43
CA SER A 48 5.37 -0.52 2.40
C SER A 48 5.72 0.21 3.68
N PHE A 49 5.53 -0.42 4.84
CA PHE A 49 5.92 0.16 6.13
C PHE A 49 7.40 0.54 6.16
N LYS A 50 8.30 -0.32 5.65
CA LYS A 50 9.74 -0.02 5.52
C LYS A 50 10.06 1.14 4.57
N LEU A 51 9.19 1.41 3.60
CA LEU A 51 9.36 2.56 2.71
C LEU A 51 9.06 3.88 3.46
N PHE A 52 8.06 3.87 4.34
CA PHE A 52 7.75 5.01 5.20
C PHE A 52 8.78 5.16 6.33
N ASN A 53 8.97 4.11 7.14
CA ASN A 53 9.91 4.07 8.26
C ASN A 53 11.35 3.88 7.76
N THR A 54 12.04 4.99 7.52
CA THR A 54 13.42 4.96 6.99
C THR A 54 14.48 4.95 8.08
N ASP A 55 14.13 5.45 9.27
CA ASP A 55 15.06 5.53 10.39
C ASP A 55 15.14 4.22 11.19
N GLY A 56 14.28 3.25 10.90
CA GLY A 56 14.23 1.97 11.59
C GLY A 56 13.59 2.05 12.99
N SER A 57 12.93 3.16 13.34
CA SER A 57 12.32 3.37 14.66
C SER A 57 11.18 2.41 14.99
N GLY A 58 10.59 1.77 13.97
CA GLY A 58 9.40 0.92 14.12
C GLY A 58 8.09 1.69 14.19
N THR A 59 8.10 3.01 14.00
CA THR A 59 6.91 3.88 14.01
C THR A 59 6.98 4.90 12.87
N ILE A 60 5.85 5.37 12.34
CA ILE A 60 5.84 6.37 11.26
C ILE A 60 5.65 7.75 11.87
N SER A 61 6.66 8.60 11.72
CA SER A 61 6.59 10.00 12.12
C SER A 61 5.93 10.90 11.06
N ILE A 62 5.43 12.06 11.49
CA ILE A 62 4.95 13.11 10.57
C ILE A 62 6.01 13.48 9.53
N GLY A 63 7.29 13.53 9.93
CA GLY A 63 8.39 13.86 9.03
C GLY A 63 8.59 12.82 7.93
N GLU A 64 8.42 11.54 8.26
CA GLU A 64 8.51 10.44 7.30
C GLU A 64 7.33 10.42 6.34
N LEU A 65 6.11 10.67 6.84
CA LEU A 65 4.92 10.79 6.00
C LEU A 65 5.06 11.96 5.01
N LYS A 66 5.54 13.13 5.48
CA LYS A 66 5.85 14.29 4.63
C LYS A 66 6.85 13.96 3.54
N ARG A 67 7.95 13.29 3.90
CA ARG A 67 8.99 12.91 2.93
C ARG A 67 8.41 12.02 1.83
N ILE A 68 7.60 11.03 2.20
CA ILE A 68 6.97 10.14 1.21
C ILE A 68 5.95 10.87 0.36
N ALA A 69 5.12 11.74 0.94
CA ALA A 69 4.20 12.59 0.18
C ALA A 69 4.95 13.41 -0.88
N SER A 70 6.08 14.05 -0.51
CA SER A 70 6.93 14.77 -1.47
C SER A 70 7.57 13.85 -2.51
N THR A 71 7.98 12.64 -2.13
CA THR A 71 8.57 11.65 -3.07
C THR A 71 7.56 11.17 -4.11
N LEU A 72 6.28 11.10 -3.73
CA LEU A 72 5.16 10.73 -4.60
C LEU A 72 4.55 11.94 -5.33
N GLU A 73 5.14 13.13 -5.20
CA GLU A 73 4.64 14.38 -5.77
C GLU A 73 3.18 14.68 -5.36
N LEU A 74 2.78 14.23 -4.16
CA LEU A 74 1.49 14.54 -3.56
C LEU A 74 1.60 15.87 -2.80
N ASP A 75 0.84 16.86 -3.23
CA ASP A 75 0.78 18.18 -2.61
C ASP A 75 -0.17 18.15 -1.40
N LEU A 76 0.28 17.53 -0.32
CA LEU A 76 -0.46 17.42 0.93
C LEU A 76 -0.09 18.56 1.88
N THR A 77 -1.10 19.22 2.42
CA THR A 77 -0.95 20.23 3.46
C THR A 77 -0.52 19.62 4.79
N ASN A 78 -0.01 20.45 5.70
CA ASN A 78 0.37 19.97 7.03
C ASN A 78 -0.86 19.44 7.80
N GLU A 79 -2.01 20.06 7.56
CA GLU A 79 -3.30 19.72 8.14
C GLU A 79 -3.76 18.33 7.65
N GLU A 80 -3.72 18.06 6.36
CA GLU A 80 -4.06 16.74 5.79
C GLU A 80 -3.12 15.64 6.31
N ILE A 81 -1.83 15.95 6.47
CA ILE A 81 -0.86 15.00 7.04
C ILE A 81 -1.15 14.73 8.51
N GLN A 82 -1.55 15.75 9.28
CA GLN A 82 -1.97 15.56 10.66
C GLN A 82 -3.26 14.73 10.75
N GLU A 83 -4.21 14.94 9.85
CA GLU A 83 -5.42 14.12 9.75
C GLU A 83 -5.09 12.67 9.42
N MET A 84 -4.15 12.41 8.49
CA MET A 84 -3.71 11.06 8.17
C MET A 84 -3.11 10.34 9.37
N ILE A 85 -2.26 11.01 10.15
CA ILE A 85 -1.71 10.45 11.39
C ILE A 85 -2.83 10.22 12.41
N TYR A 86 -3.74 11.16 12.58
CA TYR A 86 -4.87 11.01 13.49
C TYR A 86 -5.78 9.83 13.11
N VAL A 87 -6.00 9.58 11.83
CA VAL A 87 -6.78 8.42 11.36
C VAL A 87 -5.99 7.12 11.54
N ALA A 88 -4.68 7.16 11.28
CA ALA A 88 -3.81 6.00 11.36
C ALA A 88 -3.58 5.52 12.79
N ASP A 89 -3.37 6.43 13.73
CA ASP A 89 -3.22 6.16 15.17
C ASP A 89 -4.56 5.62 15.74
N THR A 90 -4.69 4.29 15.81
CA THR A 90 -5.96 3.65 16.16
C THR A 90 -6.20 3.59 17.67
N ASP A 91 -5.13 3.53 18.46
CA ASP A 91 -5.18 3.44 19.93
C ASP A 91 -5.03 4.81 20.63
N LYS A 92 -4.73 5.86 19.87
CA LYS A 92 -4.60 7.26 20.31
C LYS A 92 -3.43 7.49 21.25
N ASP A 93 -2.35 6.73 21.11
CA ASP A 93 -1.12 6.93 21.87
C ASP A 93 -0.21 8.04 21.29
N GLY A 94 -0.57 8.58 20.13
CA GLY A 94 0.15 9.64 19.41
C GLY A 94 1.27 9.11 18.50
N ILE A 95 1.35 7.80 18.30
CA ILE A 95 2.35 7.11 17.52
C ILE A 95 1.64 6.25 16.47
N VAL A 96 2.19 6.18 15.26
CA VAL A 96 1.68 5.23 14.24
C VAL A 96 2.61 4.03 14.21
N THR A 97 2.18 2.93 14.83
CA THR A 97 2.91 1.68 14.79
C THR A 97 2.75 0.96 13.44
N LYS A 98 3.46 -0.15 13.27
CA LYS A 98 3.23 -1.03 12.13
C LYS A 98 1.81 -1.60 12.16
N GLU A 99 1.33 -2.05 13.32
CA GLU A 99 -0.03 -2.55 13.46
C GLU A 99 -1.07 -1.50 13.03
N ASP A 100 -0.92 -0.25 13.50
CA ASP A 100 -1.79 0.88 13.13
C ASP A 100 -1.81 1.14 11.62
N PHE A 101 -0.64 1.14 11.00
CA PHE A 101 -0.50 1.33 9.56
C PHE A 101 -1.22 0.23 8.78
N ILE A 102 -1.06 -1.03 9.18
CA ILE A 102 -1.68 -2.19 8.53
C ILE A 102 -3.20 -2.15 8.69
N ASP A 103 -3.68 -1.93 9.90
CA ASP A 103 -5.11 -1.88 10.21
C ASP A 103 -5.79 -0.73 9.48
N THR A 104 -5.11 0.41 9.35
CA THR A 104 -5.61 1.56 8.59
C THR A 104 -5.59 1.31 7.10
N ALA A 105 -4.52 0.73 6.56
CA ALA A 105 -4.44 0.34 5.16
C ALA A 105 -5.56 -0.66 4.79
N ARG A 106 -5.82 -1.66 5.65
CA ARG A 106 -6.90 -2.65 5.47
C ARG A 106 -8.32 -2.06 5.57
N LYS A 107 -8.50 -0.93 6.25
CA LYS A 107 -9.82 -0.24 6.33
C LYS A 107 -10.10 0.63 5.12
N ILE A 108 -9.06 1.11 4.44
CA ILE A 108 -9.18 2.03 3.29
C ILE A 108 -9.41 1.26 1.98
N PHE A 109 -8.92 0.03 1.87
CA PHE A 109 -9.09 -0.86 0.71
C PHE A 109 -10.14 -1.94 0.97
#